data_AF-A0AAU2I183-F1
#
_entry.id   AF-A0AAU2I183-F1
#
_cell.length_a   1.000
_cell.length_b   1.000
_cell.length_c   1.000
_cell.angle_alpha   90.00
_cell.angle_beta   90.00
_cell.angle_gamma   90.00
#
_symmetry.space_group_name_H-M   'P 1'
#
loop_
_entity.id
_entity.type
_entity.pdbx_description
1 polymer ?
#
loop_
_entity_poly.entity_id
_entity_poly.type
_entity_poly.pdbx_seq_one_letter_code
_entity_poly.pdbx_strand_id
1 'polypeptide(L)'
;MGEHDEDQGDVARPVPAPLDAVRAREMTAGIRAAMDDVRRSVAVLAARVRDAHAARVRTPLGYSSWEAYCAAEFGISRAQAYRLLDVARALGAIHAAVAADTAVSRTRDAGPATTAALDYGLPQRALLAISARSGDVAELITRHLAALAHSGLQDLDVAAVRAVVRQAVHDVRTAPSPPSDDPPADPALAALRRTVDDLAASTHAIGELLLEVAPAYLSDIDATDILTRFYNDIGIDLDHGLAARRYALSGDRHALHGTVL
;
A
#
# COMPACT_ATOMS: atom_id res chain seq x y z
N MET A 1 56.23 19.79 -32.13
CA MET A 1 55.34 19.48 -33.27
C MET A 1 54.68 18.15 -32.93
N GLY A 2 53.44 18.06 -32.52
CA GLY A 2 52.45 19.02 -32.06
C GLY A 2 51.47 18.22 -31.19
N GLU A 3 51.05 18.80 -30.07
CA GLU A 3 49.97 18.30 -29.24
C GLU A 3 48.66 18.39 -30.04
N HIS A 4 47.89 17.31 -30.07
CA HIS A 4 46.48 17.35 -30.43
C HIS A 4 45.68 16.78 -29.26
N ASP A 5 45.36 17.71 -28.37
CA ASP A 5 44.07 17.85 -27.71
C ASP A 5 42.93 17.24 -28.55
N GLU A 6 42.38 16.12 -28.09
CA GLU A 6 40.98 15.81 -28.30
C GLU A 6 40.27 16.06 -26.97
N ASP A 7 40.08 17.35 -26.69
CA ASP A 7 39.07 17.88 -25.79
C ASP A 7 37.70 17.42 -26.29
N GLN A 8 37.30 16.21 -25.88
CA GLN A 8 35.90 15.80 -25.90
C GLN A 8 35.19 16.66 -24.87
N GLY A 9 34.84 17.88 -25.30
CA GLY A 9 33.95 18.76 -24.58
C GLY A 9 32.69 17.98 -24.24
N ASP A 10 32.59 17.62 -22.96
CA ASP A 10 31.37 17.25 -22.29
C ASP A 10 30.35 18.33 -22.64
N VAL A 11 29.47 18.03 -23.59
CA VAL A 11 28.40 18.93 -24.00
C VAL A 11 27.45 18.97 -22.81
N ALA A 12 27.77 19.85 -21.87
CA ALA A 12 26.99 20.12 -20.67
C ALA A 12 25.56 20.36 -21.13
N ARG A 13 24.72 19.34 -20.91
CA ARG A 13 23.31 19.36 -21.28
C ARG A 13 22.73 20.62 -20.64
N PRO A 14 22.22 21.59 -21.43
CA PRO A 14 21.77 22.86 -20.88
C PRO A 14 20.73 22.56 -19.81
N VAL A 15 21.00 23.04 -18.59
CA VAL A 15 20.09 22.89 -17.46
C VAL A 15 18.75 23.47 -17.90
N PRO A 16 17.69 22.66 -18.01
CA PRO A 16 16.41 23.14 -18.50
C PRO A 16 15.95 24.28 -17.59
N ALA A 17 15.57 25.40 -18.21
CA ALA A 17 15.10 26.57 -17.47
C ALA A 17 13.97 26.15 -16.51
N PRO A 18 13.95 26.64 -15.26
CA PRO A 18 12.92 26.30 -14.30
C PRO A 18 11.53 26.55 -14.89
N LEU A 19 10.65 25.54 -14.76
CA LEU A 19 9.26 25.68 -15.17
C LEU A 19 8.62 26.87 -14.45
N ASP A 20 7.84 27.68 -15.18
CA ASP A 20 6.99 28.67 -14.53
C ASP A 20 5.95 27.97 -13.63
N ALA A 21 5.39 28.73 -12.68
CA ALA A 21 4.48 28.19 -11.68
C ALA A 21 3.18 27.60 -12.29
N VAL A 22 2.75 28.06 -13.46
CA VAL A 22 1.54 27.56 -14.13
C VAL A 22 1.83 26.17 -14.70
N ARG A 23 2.89 26.03 -15.49
CA ARG A 23 3.31 24.75 -16.05
C ARG A 23 3.68 23.73 -14.96
N ALA A 24 4.31 24.18 -13.87
CA ALA A 24 4.60 23.31 -12.74
C ALA A 24 3.30 22.77 -12.09
N ARG A 25 2.26 23.61 -11.94
CA ARG A 25 0.95 23.18 -11.41
C ARG A 25 0.24 22.22 -12.36
N GLU A 26 0.26 22.49 -13.66
CA GLU A 26 -0.31 21.62 -14.69
C GLU A 26 0.39 20.25 -14.72
N MET A 27 1.72 20.23 -14.73
CA MET A 27 2.50 19.00 -14.67
C MET A 27 2.19 18.20 -13.40
N THR A 28 2.12 18.86 -12.25
CA THR A 28 1.75 18.22 -10.98
C THR A 28 0.32 17.66 -11.02
N ALA A 29 -0.63 18.38 -11.62
CA ALA A 29 -1.99 17.89 -11.82
C ALA A 29 -2.02 16.65 -12.72
N GLY A 30 -1.25 16.64 -13.81
CA GLY A 30 -1.08 15.48 -14.69
C GLY A 30 -0.51 14.26 -13.95
N ILE A 31 0.50 14.45 -13.11
CA ILE A 31 1.06 13.37 -12.26
C ILE A 31 0.00 12.82 -11.31
N ARG A 32 -0.77 13.68 -10.63
CA ARG A 32 -1.86 13.22 -9.73
C ARG A 32 -2.90 12.40 -10.48
N ALA A 33 -3.31 12.85 -11.67
CA ALA A 33 -4.28 12.12 -12.48
C ALA A 33 -3.74 10.73 -12.90
N ALA A 34 -2.47 10.64 -13.32
CA ALA A 34 -1.84 9.37 -13.66
C ALA A 34 -1.76 8.42 -12.46
N MET A 35 -1.43 8.93 -11.27
CA MET A 35 -1.44 8.14 -10.03
C MET A 35 -2.84 7.62 -9.68
N ASP A 36 -3.87 8.43 -9.91
CA ASP A 36 -5.26 8.03 -9.69
C ASP A 36 -5.69 6.92 -10.66
N ASP A 37 -5.24 6.98 -11.91
CA ASP A 37 -5.50 5.94 -12.92
C ASP A 37 -4.78 4.62 -12.57
N VAL A 38 -3.54 4.70 -12.10
CA VAL A 38 -2.80 3.53 -11.59
C VAL A 38 -3.55 2.90 -10.42
N ARG A 39 -3.98 3.71 -9.44
CA ARG A 39 -4.72 3.22 -8.27
C ARG A 39 -6.03 2.54 -8.68
N ARG A 40 -6.79 3.14 -9.61
CA ARG A 40 -8.02 2.53 -10.14
C ARG A 40 -7.72 1.20 -10.82
N SER A 41 -6.65 1.13 -11.61
CA SER A 41 -6.23 -0.09 -12.30
C SER A 41 -5.84 -1.21 -11.34
N VAL A 42 -5.13 -0.86 -10.24
CA VAL A 42 -4.80 -1.81 -9.17
C VAL A 42 -6.06 -2.34 -8.48
N ALA A 43 -7.06 -1.50 -8.22
CA ALA A 43 -8.32 -1.94 -7.62
C ALA A 43 -9.05 -2.95 -8.52
N VAL A 44 -9.09 -2.70 -9.84
CA VAL A 44 -9.66 -3.64 -10.82
C VAL A 44 -8.88 -4.95 -10.87
N LEU A 45 -7.55 -4.87 -10.90
CA LEU A 45 -6.69 -6.06 -10.88
C LEU A 45 -6.92 -6.90 -9.62
N ALA A 46 -6.92 -6.27 -8.44
CA ALA A 46 -7.15 -6.94 -7.17
C ALA A 46 -8.51 -7.67 -7.15
N ALA A 47 -9.57 -7.03 -7.64
CA ALA A 47 -10.89 -7.66 -7.78
C ALA A 47 -10.85 -8.91 -8.67
N ARG A 48 -10.23 -8.82 -9.85
CA ARG A 48 -10.09 -9.96 -10.78
C ARG A 48 -9.27 -11.10 -10.18
N VAL A 49 -8.19 -10.77 -9.47
CA VAL A 49 -7.34 -11.75 -8.79
C VAL A 49 -8.11 -12.48 -7.69
N ARG A 50 -8.92 -11.77 -6.90
CA ARG A 50 -9.84 -12.37 -5.92
C ARG A 50 -10.84 -13.30 -6.60
N ASP A 51 -11.46 -12.88 -7.70
CA ASP A 51 -12.47 -13.68 -8.39
C ASP A 51 -11.86 -14.96 -8.98
N ALA A 52 -10.67 -14.86 -9.57
CA ALA A 52 -9.88 -16.00 -10.04
C ALA A 52 -9.50 -16.95 -8.91
N HIS A 53 -9.06 -16.41 -7.77
CA HIS A 53 -8.71 -17.20 -6.58
C HIS A 53 -9.94 -17.93 -6.02
N ALA A 54 -11.08 -17.24 -5.91
CA ALA A 54 -12.34 -17.80 -5.42
C ALA A 54 -12.89 -18.90 -6.34
N ALA A 55 -12.82 -18.70 -7.66
CA ALA A 55 -13.19 -19.69 -8.66
C ALA A 55 -12.19 -20.86 -8.78
N ARG A 56 -11.06 -20.81 -8.04
CA ARG A 56 -9.99 -21.81 -8.07
C ARG A 56 -9.50 -22.10 -9.50
N VAL A 57 -9.35 -21.07 -10.34
CA VAL A 57 -9.00 -21.21 -11.77
C VAL A 57 -7.71 -22.01 -12.02
N ARG A 58 -6.82 -22.06 -11.04
CA ARG A 58 -5.61 -22.89 -11.06
C ARG A 58 -5.89 -24.38 -11.33
N THR A 59 -7.00 -24.91 -10.81
CA THR A 59 -7.35 -26.34 -10.90
C THR A 59 -7.67 -26.78 -12.33
N PRO A 60 -8.65 -26.16 -13.02
CA PRO A 60 -8.92 -26.52 -14.42
C PRO A 60 -7.75 -26.21 -15.37
N LEU A 61 -6.87 -25.27 -15.00
CA LEU A 61 -5.66 -24.95 -15.76
C LEU A 61 -4.45 -25.85 -15.43
N GLY A 62 -4.59 -26.80 -14.49
CA GLY A 62 -3.55 -27.80 -14.19
C GLY A 62 -2.42 -27.32 -13.27
N TYR A 63 -2.56 -26.18 -12.59
CA TYR A 63 -1.54 -25.65 -11.69
C TYR A 63 -1.67 -26.23 -10.26
N SER A 64 -0.54 -26.71 -9.74
CA SER A 64 -0.45 -27.36 -8.42
C SER A 64 -0.79 -26.44 -7.25
N SER A 65 -0.51 -25.14 -7.38
CA SER A 65 -0.76 -24.14 -6.35
C SER A 65 -1.17 -22.79 -6.95
N TRP A 66 -1.70 -21.90 -6.12
CA TRP A 66 -2.01 -20.53 -6.51
C TRP A 66 -0.74 -19.75 -6.89
N GLU A 67 0.35 -19.99 -6.17
CA GLU A 67 1.67 -19.41 -6.45
C GLU A 67 2.19 -19.85 -7.83
N ALA A 68 2.09 -21.14 -8.16
CA ALA A 68 2.51 -21.66 -9.47
C ALA A 68 1.70 -21.02 -10.61
N TYR A 69 0.38 -20.85 -10.41
CA TYR A 69 -0.49 -20.16 -11.35
C TYR A 69 -0.05 -18.69 -11.54
N CYS A 70 0.13 -17.94 -10.45
CA CYS A 70 0.50 -16.52 -10.55
C CYS A 70 1.89 -16.27 -11.13
N ALA A 71 2.85 -17.14 -10.82
CA ALA A 71 4.19 -17.07 -11.39
C ALA A 71 4.16 -17.35 -12.90
N ALA A 72 3.43 -18.38 -13.33
CA ALA A 72 3.37 -18.79 -14.72
C ALA A 72 2.57 -17.83 -15.60
N GLU A 73 1.40 -17.36 -15.13
CA GLU A 73 0.47 -16.57 -15.96
C GLU A 73 0.75 -15.07 -15.90
N PHE A 74 1.28 -14.57 -14.78
CA PHE A 74 1.43 -13.13 -14.54
C PHE A 74 2.87 -12.70 -14.27
N GLY A 75 3.80 -13.64 -14.08
CA GLY A 75 5.19 -13.31 -13.74
C GLY A 75 5.33 -12.60 -12.39
N ILE A 76 4.39 -12.80 -11.46
CA ILE A 76 4.41 -12.15 -10.14
C ILE A 76 4.79 -13.13 -9.03
N SER A 77 5.46 -12.60 -8.00
CA SER A 77 5.83 -13.39 -6.83
C SER A 77 4.60 -13.79 -6.00
N ARG A 78 4.76 -14.84 -5.19
CA ARG A 78 3.79 -15.26 -4.18
C ARG A 78 3.33 -14.10 -3.30
N ALA A 79 4.28 -13.33 -2.77
CA ALA A 79 4.00 -12.20 -1.88
C ALA A 79 3.12 -11.15 -2.59
N GLN A 80 3.44 -10.82 -3.84
CA GLN A 80 2.63 -9.89 -4.63
C GLN A 80 1.23 -10.43 -4.91
N ALA A 81 1.10 -11.73 -5.20
CA ALA A 81 -0.19 -12.38 -5.43
C ALA A 81 -1.09 -12.30 -4.18
N TYR A 82 -0.56 -12.59 -2.98
CA TYR A 82 -1.32 -12.47 -1.74
C TYR A 82 -1.59 -11.01 -1.36
N ARG A 83 -0.66 -10.09 -1.63
CA ARG A 83 -0.87 -8.64 -1.44
C ARG A 83 -2.08 -8.15 -2.23
N LEU A 84 -2.28 -8.63 -3.46
CA LEU A 84 -3.46 -8.30 -4.26
C LEU A 84 -4.76 -8.87 -3.67
N LEU A 85 -4.72 -10.06 -3.07
CA LEU A 85 -5.87 -10.62 -2.35
C LEU A 85 -6.21 -9.82 -1.09
N ASP A 86 -5.22 -9.33 -0.36
CA ASP A 86 -5.43 -8.49 0.83
C ASP A 86 -6.04 -7.13 0.47
N VAL A 87 -5.55 -6.51 -0.61
CA VAL A 87 -6.17 -5.29 -1.17
C VAL A 87 -7.62 -5.56 -1.58
N ALA A 88 -7.89 -6.69 -2.26
CA ALA A 88 -9.24 -7.05 -2.69
C ALA A 88 -10.18 -7.33 -1.52
N ARG A 89 -9.67 -7.91 -0.42
CA ARG A 89 -10.43 -8.14 0.81
C ARG A 89 -10.86 -6.81 1.44
N ALA A 90 -9.91 -5.88 1.62
CA ALA A 90 -10.20 -4.57 2.17
C ALA A 90 -11.21 -3.79 1.32
N LEU A 91 -11.00 -3.72 0.00
CA LEU A 91 -11.92 -3.05 -0.92
C LEU A 91 -13.30 -3.71 -0.95
N GLY A 92 -13.35 -5.04 -0.90
CA GLY A 92 -14.61 -5.79 -0.86
C GLY A 92 -15.44 -5.47 0.37
N ALA A 93 -14.82 -5.42 1.55
CA ALA A 93 -15.50 -5.07 2.79
C ALA A 93 -16.02 -3.62 2.79
N ILE A 94 -15.20 -2.67 2.34
CA ILE A 94 -15.59 -1.25 2.19
C ILE A 94 -16.77 -1.13 1.23
N HIS A 95 -16.69 -1.76 0.06
CA HIS A 95 -17.76 -1.69 -0.94
C HIS A 95 -19.06 -2.33 -0.45
N ALA A 96 -18.99 -3.47 0.24
CA ALA A 96 -20.16 -4.10 0.84
C ALA A 96 -20.84 -3.19 1.88
N ALA A 97 -20.06 -2.53 2.74
CA ALA A 97 -20.58 -1.59 3.73
C ALA A 97 -21.29 -0.39 3.08
N VAL A 98 -20.69 0.21 2.05
CA VAL A 98 -21.29 1.32 1.30
C VAL A 98 -22.55 0.86 0.54
N ALA A 99 -22.52 -0.33 -0.06
CA ALA A 99 -23.65 -0.89 -0.80
C ALA A 99 -24.84 -1.23 0.12
N ALA A 100 -24.59 -1.73 1.32
CA ALA A 100 -25.63 -2.10 2.29
C ALA A 100 -26.51 -0.91 2.66
N ASP A 101 -25.93 0.28 2.84
CA ASP A 101 -26.68 1.49 3.23
C ASP A 101 -27.27 2.24 2.01
N THR A 102 -26.58 2.23 0.87
CA THR A 102 -27.12 2.83 -0.37
C THR A 102 -28.26 2.01 -0.98
N ALA A 103 -28.32 0.70 -0.76
CA ALA A 103 -29.44 -0.16 -1.13
C ALA A 103 -30.71 0.13 -0.30
N VAL A 104 -30.56 0.62 0.94
CA VAL A 104 -31.68 1.12 1.75
C VAL A 104 -32.28 2.40 1.13
N SER A 105 -31.53 3.11 0.28
CA SER A 105 -31.94 4.37 -0.34
C SER A 105 -32.42 4.30 -1.80
N ARG A 106 -32.31 3.17 -2.52
CA ARG A 106 -32.82 3.07 -3.91
C ARG A 106 -33.44 1.73 -4.31
N THR A 107 -34.70 1.79 -4.74
CA THR A 107 -35.21 0.92 -5.82
C THR A 107 -34.62 1.42 -7.14
N ARG A 108 -34.15 0.49 -8.00
CA ARG A 108 -33.83 0.63 -9.44
C ARG A 108 -32.35 0.59 -9.87
N ASP A 109 -32.08 -0.48 -10.63
CA ASP A 109 -31.20 -0.67 -11.79
C ASP A 109 -29.66 -0.72 -11.57
N ALA A 110 -29.14 -1.95 -11.44
CA ALA A 110 -27.72 -2.25 -11.35
C ALA A 110 -27.18 -2.73 -12.71
N GLY A 111 -26.68 -1.80 -13.52
CA GLY A 111 -25.83 -2.07 -14.67
C GLY A 111 -24.33 -2.21 -14.29
N PRO A 112 -23.43 -2.48 -15.26
CA PRO A 112 -22.02 -2.87 -15.06
C PRO A 112 -21.10 -1.76 -14.51
N ALA A 113 -21.65 -0.69 -13.93
CA ALA A 113 -20.92 0.44 -13.35
C ALA A 113 -20.29 0.15 -11.97
N THR A 114 -20.36 -1.09 -11.48
CA THR A 114 -19.87 -1.51 -10.16
C THR A 114 -18.34 -1.45 -10.02
N THR A 115 -17.60 -1.35 -11.12
CA THR A 115 -16.12 -1.38 -11.12
C THR A 115 -15.49 0.03 -11.01
N ALA A 116 -16.14 1.07 -11.53
CA ALA A 116 -15.70 2.46 -11.35
C ALA A 116 -15.97 2.99 -9.91
N ALA A 117 -16.86 2.31 -9.18
CA ALA A 117 -17.28 2.63 -7.81
C ALA A 117 -16.29 2.17 -6.72
N LEU A 118 -15.14 1.60 -7.07
CA LEU A 118 -14.17 1.06 -6.11
C LEU A 118 -13.06 2.05 -5.70
N ASP A 119 -12.92 3.20 -6.38
CA ASP A 119 -11.89 4.18 -6.03
C ASP A 119 -12.41 5.17 -4.97
N TYR A 120 -12.07 4.88 -3.72
CA TYR A 120 -12.26 5.78 -2.58
C TYR A 120 -11.11 6.80 -2.41
N GLY A 121 -10.12 6.79 -3.32
CA GLY A 121 -8.91 7.60 -3.22
C GLY A 121 -7.93 7.08 -2.15
N LEU A 122 -8.02 5.80 -1.79
CA LEU A 122 -7.20 5.21 -0.74
C LEU A 122 -5.88 4.67 -1.32
N PRO A 123 -4.71 5.07 -0.79
CA PRO A 123 -3.45 4.50 -1.26
C PRO A 123 -3.38 3.01 -0.92
N GLN A 124 -2.70 2.21 -1.74
CA GLN A 124 -2.55 0.77 -1.53
C GLN A 124 -2.02 0.43 -0.13
N ARG A 125 -1.08 1.23 0.39
CA ARG A 125 -0.54 1.08 1.75
C ARG A 125 -1.63 1.18 2.83
N ALA A 126 -2.62 2.07 2.67
CA ALA A 126 -3.73 2.16 3.60
C ALA A 126 -4.61 0.90 3.55
N LEU A 127 -4.89 0.39 2.35
CA LEU A 127 -5.68 -0.84 2.16
C LEU A 127 -4.99 -2.07 2.77
N LEU A 128 -3.68 -2.18 2.64
CA LEU A 128 -2.90 -3.25 3.24
C LEU A 128 -2.91 -3.18 4.77
N ALA A 129 -2.72 -1.97 5.33
CA ALA A 129 -2.72 -1.75 6.77
C ALA A 129 -4.04 -2.14 7.45
N ILE A 130 -5.18 -2.04 6.74
CA ILE A 130 -6.49 -2.43 7.27
C ILE A 130 -6.94 -3.82 6.83
N SER A 131 -6.16 -4.55 6.03
CA SER A 131 -6.64 -5.78 5.37
C SER A 131 -7.04 -6.89 6.34
N ALA A 132 -6.41 -6.96 7.51
CA ALA A 132 -6.77 -7.86 8.61
C ALA A 132 -7.93 -7.35 9.48
N ARG A 133 -8.23 -6.04 9.42
CA ARG A 133 -9.26 -5.33 10.20
C ARG A 133 -10.36 -4.77 9.29
N SER A 134 -10.60 -5.40 8.15
CA SER A 134 -11.54 -4.91 7.15
C SER A 134 -13.00 -4.95 7.66
N GLY A 135 -13.29 -5.83 8.64
CA GLY A 135 -14.56 -5.86 9.36
C GLY A 135 -14.81 -4.60 10.19
N ASP A 136 -13.83 -4.19 11.02
CA ASP A 136 -13.90 -2.96 11.83
C ASP A 136 -14.17 -1.73 10.94
N VAL A 137 -13.47 -1.64 9.80
CA VAL A 137 -13.66 -0.55 8.84
C VAL A 137 -15.08 -0.57 8.28
N ALA A 138 -15.59 -1.74 7.88
CA ALA A 138 -16.95 -1.89 7.35
C ALA A 138 -18.00 -1.48 8.39
N GLU A 139 -17.81 -1.83 9.65
CA GLU A 139 -18.70 -1.46 10.75
C GLU A 139 -18.72 0.05 10.99
N LEU A 140 -17.53 0.69 11.05
CA LEU A 140 -17.45 2.15 11.20
C LEU A 140 -18.07 2.89 10.02
N ILE A 141 -17.84 2.43 8.79
CA ILE A 141 -18.49 3.01 7.61
C ILE A 141 -20.01 2.92 7.75
N THR A 142 -20.54 1.73 8.05
CA THR A 142 -21.99 1.52 8.20
C THR A 142 -22.57 2.43 9.29
N ARG A 143 -21.88 2.54 10.44
CA ARG A 143 -22.29 3.41 11.55
C ARG A 143 -22.29 4.88 11.17
N HIS A 144 -21.26 5.36 10.49
CA HIS A 144 -21.14 6.75 10.05
C HIS A 144 -22.18 7.12 8.99
N LEU A 145 -22.40 6.25 8.00
CA LEU A 145 -23.43 6.47 6.97
C LEU A 145 -24.83 6.48 7.58
N ALA A 146 -25.14 5.54 8.48
CA ALA A 146 -26.39 5.53 9.21
C ALA A 146 -26.57 6.83 10.02
N ALA A 147 -25.55 7.29 10.75
CA ALA A 147 -25.63 8.54 11.51
C ALA A 147 -25.92 9.76 10.61
N LEU A 148 -25.30 9.82 9.42
CA LEU A 148 -25.58 10.88 8.44
C LEU A 148 -27.02 10.81 7.92
N ALA A 149 -27.53 9.62 7.60
CA ALA A 149 -28.93 9.44 7.19
C ALA A 149 -29.91 9.91 8.28
N HIS A 150 -29.64 9.59 9.55
CA HIS A 150 -30.45 10.05 10.69
C HIS A 150 -30.38 11.56 10.91
N SER A 151 -29.32 12.23 10.47
CA SER A 151 -29.17 13.70 10.54
C SER A 151 -29.96 14.46 9.47
N GLY A 152 -30.65 13.76 8.56
CA GLY A 152 -31.51 14.37 7.53
C GLY A 152 -30.82 14.64 6.18
N LEU A 153 -29.58 14.20 6.00
CA LEU A 153 -28.90 14.19 4.69
C LEU A 153 -29.45 13.04 3.85
N GLN A 154 -30.50 13.31 3.05
CA GLN A 154 -31.17 12.28 2.25
C GLN A 154 -30.44 11.93 0.95
N ASP A 155 -29.54 12.79 0.46
CA ASP A 155 -28.72 12.54 -0.72
C ASP A 155 -27.24 12.63 -0.36
N LEU A 156 -26.66 11.50 0.05
CA LEU A 156 -25.21 11.38 0.20
C LEU A 156 -24.56 11.36 -1.18
N ASP A 157 -23.90 12.44 -1.54
CA ASP A 157 -23.11 12.50 -2.75
C ASP A 157 -21.85 11.60 -2.67
N VAL A 158 -21.22 11.37 -3.82
CA VAL A 158 -20.02 10.53 -3.91
C VAL A 158 -18.85 11.09 -3.09
N ALA A 159 -18.78 12.41 -2.91
CA ALA A 159 -17.71 13.04 -2.13
C ALA A 159 -17.89 12.79 -0.62
N ALA A 160 -19.11 12.85 -0.12
CA ALA A 160 -19.47 12.54 1.27
C ALA A 160 -19.17 11.08 1.61
N VAL A 161 -19.59 10.14 0.76
CA VAL A 161 -19.29 8.70 0.94
C VAL A 161 -17.78 8.47 0.96
N ARG A 162 -17.03 9.10 0.05
CA ARG A 162 -15.57 9.02 0.04
C ARG A 162 -14.94 9.59 1.32
N ALA A 163 -15.46 10.70 1.84
CA ALA A 163 -14.98 11.29 3.08
C ALA A 163 -15.20 10.35 4.27
N VAL A 164 -16.39 9.75 4.38
CA VAL A 164 -16.71 8.76 5.42
C VAL A 164 -15.78 7.56 5.37
N VAL A 165 -15.56 7.01 4.17
CA VAL A 165 -14.65 5.87 3.98
C VAL A 165 -13.22 6.24 4.38
N ARG A 166 -12.72 7.39 3.95
CA ARG A 166 -11.36 7.85 4.32
C ARG A 166 -11.22 8.04 5.82
N GLN A 167 -12.24 8.61 6.47
CA GLN A 167 -12.24 8.81 7.91
C GLN A 167 -12.22 7.47 8.65
N ALA A 168 -13.11 6.53 8.31
CA ALA A 168 -13.14 5.20 8.93
C ALA A 168 -11.81 4.44 8.75
N VAL A 169 -11.20 4.51 7.56
CA VAL A 169 -9.89 3.91 7.31
C VAL A 169 -8.79 4.58 8.13
N HIS A 170 -8.82 5.91 8.27
CA HIS A 170 -7.88 6.63 9.12
C HIS A 170 -8.03 6.19 10.58
N ASP A 171 -9.25 6.19 11.10
CA ASP A 171 -9.55 5.85 12.50
C ASP A 171 -9.08 4.44 12.85
N VAL A 172 -9.36 3.44 11.99
CA VAL A 172 -8.88 2.06 12.22
C VAL A 172 -7.36 1.98 12.19
N ARG A 173 -6.69 2.71 11.29
CA ARG A 173 -5.23 2.69 11.20
C ARG A 173 -4.55 3.33 12.40
N THR A 174 -5.17 4.34 13.00
CA THR A 174 -4.63 5.02 14.19
C THR A 174 -5.08 4.38 15.49
N ALA A 175 -6.17 3.60 15.47
CA ALA A 175 -6.66 2.90 16.64
C ALA A 175 -5.68 1.78 17.05
N PRO A 176 -5.36 1.66 18.35
CA PRO A 176 -4.65 0.49 18.86
C PRO A 176 -5.35 -0.79 18.42
N SER A 177 -4.59 -1.80 18.02
CA SER A 177 -5.17 -3.12 17.73
C SER A 177 -5.97 -3.57 18.95
N PRO A 178 -7.25 -3.93 18.81
CA PRO A 178 -8.01 -4.44 19.95
C PRO A 178 -7.30 -5.69 20.49
N PRO A 179 -7.28 -5.89 21.82
CA PRO A 179 -6.85 -7.17 22.37
C PRO A 179 -7.72 -8.26 21.73
N SER A 180 -7.12 -9.32 21.21
CA SER A 180 -7.89 -10.41 20.60
C SER A 180 -8.86 -11.01 21.63
N ASP A 181 -10.16 -10.89 21.38
CA ASP A 181 -11.22 -11.48 22.22
C ASP A 181 -11.35 -13.01 22.01
N ASP A 182 -10.68 -13.57 20.99
CA ASP A 182 -10.52 -15.01 20.86
C ASP A 182 -9.39 -15.49 21.79
N PRO A 183 -9.64 -16.40 22.74
CA PRO A 183 -8.56 -17.06 23.44
C PRO A 183 -7.68 -17.73 22.37
N PRO A 184 -6.40 -17.34 22.29
CA PRO A 184 -5.54 -17.84 21.24
C PRO A 184 -5.47 -19.36 21.33
N ALA A 185 -5.51 -20.04 20.17
CA ALA A 185 -5.34 -21.49 20.08
C ALA A 185 -4.02 -21.99 20.69
N ASP A 186 -3.12 -21.09 21.10
CA ASP A 186 -2.06 -21.32 22.07
C ASP A 186 -1.61 -19.96 22.64
N PRO A 187 -1.73 -19.68 23.95
CA PRO A 187 -1.27 -18.42 24.54
C PRO A 187 0.24 -18.18 24.36
N ALA A 188 1.05 -19.24 24.25
CA ALA A 188 2.47 -19.12 23.97
C ALA A 188 2.72 -18.61 22.54
N LEU A 189 1.98 -19.11 21.55
CA LEU A 189 2.08 -18.63 20.17
C LEU A 189 1.63 -17.16 20.04
N ALA A 190 0.60 -16.75 20.77
CA ALA A 190 0.16 -15.36 20.80
C ALA A 190 1.16 -14.41 21.47
N ALA A 191 1.83 -14.87 22.54
CA ALA A 191 2.92 -14.11 23.15
C ALA A 191 4.11 -13.97 22.18
N LEU A 192 4.48 -15.05 21.50
CA LEU A 192 5.56 -15.03 20.51
C LEU A 192 5.27 -14.09 19.34
N ARG A 193 4.03 -14.10 18.82
CA ARG A 193 3.61 -13.17 17.76
C ARG A 193 3.73 -11.71 18.19
N ARG A 194 3.31 -11.38 19.42
CA ARG A 194 3.48 -10.03 19.99
C ARG A 194 4.95 -9.62 20.05
N THR A 195 5.83 -10.49 20.55
CA THR A 195 7.27 -10.22 20.56
C THR A 195 7.83 -9.97 19.16
N VAL A 196 7.38 -10.74 18.16
CA VAL A 196 7.80 -10.54 16.76
C VAL A 196 7.28 -9.20 16.21
N ASP A 197 6.04 -8.83 16.52
CA ASP A 197 5.48 -7.54 16.11
C ASP A 197 6.18 -6.36 16.78
N ASP A 198 6.51 -6.45 18.07
CA ASP A 198 7.27 -5.43 18.81
C ASP A 198 8.69 -5.28 18.26
N LEU A 199 9.33 -6.39 17.90
CA LEU A 199 10.65 -6.38 17.27
C LEU A 199 10.59 -5.74 15.87
N ALA A 200 9.56 -6.05 15.08
CA ALA A 200 9.34 -5.42 13.79
C ALA A 200 9.11 -3.91 13.94
N ALA A 201 8.27 -3.48 14.90
CA ALA A 201 8.04 -2.07 15.18
C ALA A 201 9.35 -1.34 15.58
N SER A 202 10.16 -1.96 16.44
CA SER A 202 11.46 -1.42 16.84
C SER A 202 12.43 -1.31 15.66
N THR A 203 12.44 -2.32 14.78
CA THR A 203 13.29 -2.32 13.57
C THR A 203 12.84 -1.26 12.57
N HIS A 204 11.53 -1.02 12.45
CA HIS A 204 11.00 0.07 11.63
C HIS A 204 11.45 1.44 12.15
N ALA A 205 11.39 1.66 13.47
CA ALA A 205 11.85 2.92 14.08
C ALA A 205 13.36 3.15 13.84
N ILE A 206 14.19 2.10 13.94
CA ILE A 206 15.61 2.18 13.56
C ILE A 206 15.76 2.57 12.08
N GLY A 207 14.97 1.97 11.20
CA GLY A 207 14.96 2.31 9.78
C GLY A 207 14.58 3.78 9.50
N GLU A 208 13.65 4.35 10.26
CA GLU A 208 13.31 5.78 10.16
C GLU A 208 14.47 6.69 10.59
N LEU A 209 15.17 6.35 11.68
CA LEU A 209 16.38 7.08 12.08
C LEU A 209 17.47 7.00 11.01
N LEU A 210 17.65 5.83 10.38
CA LEU A 210 18.61 5.68 9.28
C LEU A 210 18.21 6.47 8.04
N LEU A 211 16.92 6.75 7.82
CA LEU A 211 16.45 7.62 6.75
C LEU A 211 16.72 9.11 7.00
N GLU A 212 16.86 9.53 8.25
CA GLU A 212 17.32 10.88 8.58
C GLU A 212 18.78 11.09 8.18
N VAL A 213 19.61 10.05 8.32
CA VAL A 213 21.04 10.07 7.98
C VAL A 213 21.29 9.79 6.49
N ALA A 214 20.59 8.82 5.92
CA ALA A 214 20.67 8.42 4.51
C ALA A 214 19.27 8.48 3.86
N PRO A 215 18.87 9.64 3.32
CA PRO A 215 17.53 9.89 2.82
C PRO A 215 17.06 8.94 1.73
N ALA A 216 15.74 8.82 1.57
CA ALA A 216 15.06 7.91 0.64
C ALA A 216 15.46 8.04 -0.84
N TYR A 217 15.99 9.20 -1.26
CA TYR A 217 16.42 9.43 -2.65
C TYR A 217 17.80 8.82 -2.96
N LEU A 218 18.55 8.41 -1.93
CA LEU A 218 19.84 7.74 -2.12
C LEU A 218 19.65 6.26 -2.41
N SER A 219 20.44 5.76 -3.36
CA SER A 219 20.53 4.33 -3.62
C SER A 219 21.14 3.61 -2.42
N ASP A 220 20.99 2.28 -2.33
CA ASP A 220 21.62 1.51 -1.25
C ASP A 220 23.16 1.57 -1.33
N ILE A 221 23.72 1.73 -2.53
CA ILE A 221 25.17 1.92 -2.73
C ILE A 221 25.60 3.25 -2.11
N ASP A 222 24.91 4.34 -2.44
CA ASP A 222 25.25 5.67 -1.91
C ASP A 222 24.96 5.78 -0.41
N ALA A 223 23.89 5.14 0.06
CA ALA A 223 23.54 5.08 1.48
C ALA A 223 24.61 4.31 2.27
N THR A 224 25.22 3.27 1.69
CA THR A 224 26.28 2.49 2.33
C THR A 224 27.43 3.39 2.75
N ASP A 225 27.97 4.21 1.84
CA ASP A 225 29.12 5.07 2.11
C ASP A 225 28.89 6.08 3.26
N ILE A 226 27.64 6.54 3.41
CA ILE A 226 27.24 7.45 4.49
C ILE A 226 27.07 6.67 5.80
N LEU A 227 26.35 5.55 5.76
CA LEU A 227 25.97 4.81 6.96
C LEU A 227 27.15 4.04 7.58
N THR A 228 28.11 3.56 6.78
CA THR A 228 29.35 2.91 7.26
C THR A 228 30.11 3.74 8.30
N ARG A 229 29.98 5.08 8.26
CA ARG A 229 30.64 5.99 9.22
C ARG A 229 29.97 6.01 10.59
N PHE A 230 28.71 5.58 10.70
CA PHE A 230 27.90 5.64 11.91
C PHE A 230 27.64 4.28 12.55
N TYR A 231 27.81 3.16 11.84
CA TYR A 231 27.49 1.83 12.37
C TYR A 231 28.31 1.41 13.60
N ASN A 232 29.57 1.87 13.71
CA ASN A 232 30.38 1.61 14.90
C ASN A 232 29.78 2.20 16.19
N ASP A 233 28.99 3.28 16.07
CA ASP A 233 28.39 3.98 17.22
C ASP A 233 26.99 3.43 17.57
N ILE A 234 26.29 2.85 16.59
CA ILE A 234 24.91 2.36 16.75
C ILE A 234 24.88 0.87 17.14
N GLY A 235 25.99 0.14 16.93
CA GLY A 235 26.11 -1.27 17.32
C GLY A 235 25.24 -2.22 16.48
N ILE A 236 24.83 -1.78 15.29
CA ILE A 236 24.06 -2.57 14.33
C ILE A 236 24.97 -2.85 13.13
N ASP A 237 24.87 -4.05 12.58
CA ASP A 237 25.58 -4.44 11.37
C ASP A 237 25.06 -3.68 10.12
N LEU A 238 25.94 -3.39 9.16
CA LEU A 238 25.62 -2.60 7.96
C LEU A 238 24.48 -3.22 7.14
N ASP A 239 24.50 -4.53 6.95
CA ASP A 239 23.46 -5.22 6.18
C ASP A 239 22.11 -5.15 6.90
N HIS A 240 22.12 -5.27 8.23
CA HIS A 240 20.91 -5.13 9.05
C HIS A 240 20.35 -3.71 9.01
N GLY A 241 21.20 -2.68 9.03
CA GLY A 241 20.72 -1.30 8.94
C GLY A 241 20.19 -0.95 7.55
N LEU A 242 20.81 -1.43 6.48
CA LEU A 242 20.25 -1.27 5.12
C LEU A 242 18.91 -2.01 4.97
N ALA A 243 18.79 -3.19 5.57
CA ALA A 243 17.53 -3.94 5.60
C ALA A 243 16.44 -3.19 6.39
N ALA A 244 16.78 -2.62 7.56
CA ALA A 244 15.87 -1.78 8.35
C ALA A 244 15.45 -0.51 7.59
N ARG A 245 16.38 0.16 6.90
CA ARG A 245 16.10 1.32 6.04
C ARG A 245 15.12 0.97 4.92
N ARG A 246 15.35 -0.13 4.20
CA ARG A 246 14.40 -0.64 3.18
C ARG A 246 13.05 -0.99 3.79
N TYR A 247 13.04 -1.56 4.98
CA TYR A 247 11.80 -1.88 5.69
C TYR A 247 11.01 -0.61 6.05
N ALA A 248 11.67 0.44 6.56
CA ALA A 248 11.00 1.72 6.84
C ALA A 248 10.46 2.40 5.57
N LEU A 249 11.18 2.33 4.45
CA LEU A 249 10.72 2.86 3.16
C LEU A 249 9.48 2.12 2.62
N SER A 250 9.50 0.80 2.69
CA SER A 250 8.51 -0.05 2.02
C SER A 250 7.34 -0.47 2.91
N GLY A 251 7.54 -0.50 4.23
CA GLY A 251 6.69 -1.20 5.18
C GLY A 251 6.67 -2.72 4.99
N ASP A 252 7.56 -3.28 4.15
CA ASP A 252 7.60 -4.70 3.82
C ASP A 252 8.59 -5.45 4.72
N ARG A 253 8.09 -6.32 5.61
CA ARG A 253 8.93 -7.09 6.54
C ARG A 253 9.93 -7.99 5.82
N HIS A 254 9.70 -8.35 4.55
CA HIS A 254 10.66 -9.14 3.78
C HIS A 254 11.94 -8.37 3.45
N ALA A 255 11.91 -7.03 3.46
CA ALA A 255 13.09 -6.21 3.29
C ALA A 255 14.15 -6.47 4.38
N LEU A 256 13.75 -7.00 5.55
CA LEU A 256 14.63 -7.40 6.64
C LEU A 256 15.49 -8.63 6.32
N HIS A 257 15.14 -9.40 5.30
CA HIS A 257 15.80 -10.68 4.97
C HIS A 257 16.73 -10.60 3.75
N GLY A 258 17.13 -9.40 3.32
CA GLY A 258 18.26 -9.20 2.42
C GLY A 258 17.93 -9.16 0.92
N THR A 259 16.90 -9.83 0.41
CA THR A 259 16.66 -9.89 -1.04
C THR A 259 15.38 -9.17 -1.47
N VAL A 260 15.54 -7.98 -2.03
CA VAL A 260 14.58 -7.42 -2.99
C VAL A 260 15.24 -7.62 -4.36
N LEU A 261 14.75 -8.58 -5.14
CA LEU A 261 14.95 -8.63 -6.58
C LEU A 261 13.89 -7.74 -7.24
#